data_AF-A0A535AWI1-F1
#
_entry.id   AF-A0A535AWI1-F1
#
_cell.length_a   1.000
_cell.length_b   1.000
_cell.length_c   1.000
_cell.angle_alpha   90.00
_cell.angle_beta   90.00
_cell.angle_gamma   90.00
#
_symmetry.space_group_name_H-M   'P 1'
#
loop_
_entity.id
_entity.type
_entity.pdbx_description
1 polymer ?
#
loop_
_entity_poly.entity_id
_entity_poly.type
_entity_poly.pdbx_seq_one_letter_code
_entity_poly.pdbx_strand_id
1 'polypeptide(L)' 'MQDVDHLRARMAGRLAQDQTIRSEPIKRAFGKVPRHAFVPRASIEEAYEDRAIVIKAEGGVTLSSAS' A
#
# COMPACT_ATOMS: atom_id res chain seq x y z
N MET A 1 5.56 16.85 -7.29
CA MET A 1 4.46 16.06 -6.70
C MET A 1 4.36 14.77 -7.51
N GLN A 2 4.59 13.60 -6.90
CA GLN A 2 4.44 12.34 -7.64
C GLN A 2 2.95 12.05 -7.81
N ASP A 3 2.55 11.61 -9.00
CA ASP A 3 1.16 11.20 -9.27
C ASP A 3 0.82 9.90 -8.52
N VAL A 4 -0.43 9.76 -8.07
CA VAL A 4 -0.96 8.59 -7.36
C VAL A 4 -0.74 7.31 -8.17
N ASP A 5 -0.97 7.36 -9.48
CA ASP A 5 -0.78 6.22 -10.36
C ASP A 5 0.70 5.83 -10.47
N HIS A 6 1.60 6.81 -10.45
CA HIS A 6 3.04 6.56 -10.42
C HIS A 6 3.47 5.89 -9.10
N LEU A 7 2.99 6.37 -7.95
CA LEU A 7 3.28 5.78 -6.65
C LEU A 7 2.77 4.34 -6.54
N ARG A 8 1.54 4.09 -7.01
CA ARG A 8 0.93 2.75 -7.06
C ARG A 8 1.72 1.80 -7.95
N ALA A 9 2.03 2.21 -9.18
CA ALA A 9 2.80 1.40 -10.12
C ALA A 9 4.21 1.10 -9.58
N ARG A 10 4.86 2.07 -8.94
CA ARG A 10 6.18 1.92 -8.34
C ARG A 10 6.17 0.94 -7.15
N MET A 11 5.14 0.96 -6.31
CA MET A 11 4.99 -0.02 -5.21
C MET A 11 4.77 -1.43 -5.77
N ALA A 12 3.81 -1.60 -6.68
CA ALA A 12 3.52 -2.90 -7.30
C ALA A 12 4.73 -3.47 -8.06
N GLY A 13 5.51 -2.61 -8.73
CA GLY A 13 6.74 -2.99 -9.42
C GLY A 13 7.81 -3.51 -8.47
N ARG A 14 8.07 -2.79 -7.36
CA ARG A 14 9.03 -3.22 -6.33
C ARG A 14 8.64 -4.56 -5.71
N LEU A 15 7.38 -4.70 -5.29
CA LEU A 15 6.88 -5.96 -4.71
C LEU A 15 6.99 -7.16 -5.66
N ALA A 16 6.88 -6.94 -6.99
CA ALA A 16 7.09 -7.99 -7.98
C ALA A 16 8.59 -8.30 -8.18
N GLN A 17 9.45 -7.28 -8.19
CA GLN A 17 10.91 -7.45 -8.27
C GLN A 17 11.43 -8.27 -7.09
N ASP A 18 10.94 -7.97 -5.89
CA ASP A 18 11.34 -8.64 -4.64
C ASP A 18 10.70 -10.03 -4.46
N GLN A 19 9.95 -10.51 -5.45
CA GLN A 19 9.23 -11.80 -5.40
C GLN A 19 8.19 -11.91 -4.27
N THR A 20 7.76 -10.79 -3.69
CA THR A 20 6.63 -10.71 -2.73
C THR A 20 5.30 -10.97 -3.46
N ILE A 21 5.11 -10.35 -4.63
CA ILE A 21 4.02 -10.65 -5.55
C ILE A 21 4.53 -11.58 -6.64
N ARG A 22 4.06 -12.83 -6.66
CA ARG A 22 4.49 -13.85 -7.63
C ARG A 22 3.51 -14.09 -8.78
N SER A 23 2.26 -13.65 -8.64
CA SER A 23 1.23 -13.91 -9.64
C SER A 23 0.84 -12.63 -10.38
N GLU A 24 0.75 -12.75 -11.71
CA GLU A 24 0.35 -11.63 -12.55
C GLU A 24 -1.08 -11.10 -12.21
N PRO A 25 -2.08 -11.95 -11.86
CA PRO A 25 -3.36 -11.44 -11.37
C PRO A 25 -3.25 -10.57 -10.12
N ILE A 26 -2.40 -10.94 -9.15
CA ILE A 26 -2.19 -10.15 -7.93
C ILE A 26 -1.49 -8.83 -8.27
N LYS A 27 -0.45 -8.84 -9.11
CA LYS A 27 0.24 -7.62 -9.55
C LYS A 27 -0.74 -6.63 -10.21
N ARG A 28 -1.63 -7.12 -11.07
CA ARG A 28 -2.68 -6.30 -11.68
C ARG A 28 -3.65 -5.72 -10.65
N ALA A 29 -4.01 -6.47 -9.61
CA ALA A 29 -4.87 -5.96 -8.54
C ALA A 29 -4.18 -4.82 -7.78
N PHE A 30 -2.91 -5.00 -7.41
CA PHE A 30 -2.10 -3.96 -6.77
C PHE A 30 -1.98 -2.69 -7.63
N GLY A 31 -1.92 -2.82 -8.95
CA GLY A 31 -1.93 -1.69 -9.89
C GLY A 31 -3.27 -0.96 -10.06
N LYS A 32 -4.37 -1.49 -9.50
CA LYS A 32 -5.72 -0.91 -9.66
C LYS A 32 -6.34 -0.42 -8.35
N VAL A 33 -6.06 -1.10 -7.23
CA VAL A 33 -6.71 -0.78 -5.95
C VAL A 33 -6.17 0.56 -5.40
N PRO A 34 -7.04 1.54 -5.09
CA PRO A 34 -6.61 2.83 -4.55
C PRO A 34 -6.31 2.71 -3.06
N ARG A 35 -5.16 2.12 -2.69
CA ARG A 35 -4.74 1.91 -1.29
C ARG A 35 -4.92 3.14 -0.38
N HIS A 36 -4.61 4.34 -0.87
CA HIS A 36 -4.78 5.61 -0.14
C HIS A 36 -6.23 5.88 0.31
N ALA A 37 -7.24 5.39 -0.40
CA ALA A 37 -8.65 5.55 -0.02
C ALA A 37 -9.02 4.77 1.28
N PHE A 38 -8.20 3.78 1.66
CA PHE A 38 -8.41 2.96 2.86
C PHE A 38 -7.61 3.47 4.08
N VAL A 39 -6.74 4.47 3.90
CA VAL A 39 -5.92 5.08 4.96
C VAL A 39 -6.01 6.62 4.89
N PRO A 40 -7.20 7.21 5.05
CA PRO A 40 -7.45 8.64 4.75
C PRO A 40 -6.67 9.64 5.63
N ARG A 41 -5.97 9.15 6.67
CA ARG A 41 -5.14 9.96 7.57
C ARG A 41 -3.65 9.93 7.21
N ALA A 42 -3.21 8.99 6.36
CA ALA A 42 -1.84 8.91 5.87
C ALA A 42 -1.66 9.84 4.66
N SER A 43 -0.44 10.32 4.43
CA SER A 43 -0.13 10.97 3.15
C SER A 43 -0.25 9.99 1.99
N ILE A 44 -0.40 10.50 0.77
CA ILE A 44 -0.45 9.66 -0.43
C ILE A 44 0.86 8.87 -0.57
N GLU A 45 2.00 9.49 -0.30
CA GLU A 45 3.32 8.86 -0.32
C GLU A 45 3.40 7.73 0.71
N GLU A 46 3.00 7.98 1.96
CA GLU A 46 2.99 6.98 3.02
C GLU A 46 2.09 5.79 2.66
N ALA A 47 0.93 6.05 2.03
CA ALA A 47 0.00 5.03 1.59
C ALA A 47 0.60 4.05 0.57
N TYR A 48 1.69 4.39 -0.10
CA TYR A 48 2.37 3.55 -1.10
C TYR A 48 3.81 3.16 -0.69
N GLU A 49 4.15 3.34 0.59
CA GLU A 49 5.32 2.71 1.18
C GLU A 49 5.06 1.22 1.46
N ASP A 50 6.10 0.41 1.36
CA ASP A 50 6.05 -1.02 1.69
C ASP A 50 6.15 -1.21 3.22
N ARG A 51 5.16 -0.68 3.93
CA ARG A 51 5.02 -0.82 5.38
C ARG A 51 3.56 -0.88 5.77
N ALA A 52 3.26 -1.56 6.87
CA ALA A 52 1.93 -1.54 7.46
C ALA A 52 1.62 -0.15 8.02
N ILE A 53 0.42 0.36 7.72
CA ILE A 53 -0.09 1.61 8.29
C ILE A 53 -1.12 1.26 9.34
N VAL A 54 -0.86 1.63 10.60
CA VAL A 54 -1.81 1.43 11.70
C VAL A 54 -2.99 2.38 11.53
N ILE A 55 -4.19 1.82 11.42
CA ILE A 55 -5.46 2.57 11.31
C ILE A 55 -6.07 2.80 12.69
N LYS A 56 -6.00 1.79 13.57
CA LYS A 56 -6.53 1.86 14.93
C LYS A 56 -5.61 1.13 15.91
N ALA A 57 -5.36 1.76 17.06
CA ALA A 57 -4.68 1.16 18.20
C ALA A 57 -5.38 1.59 19.51
N GLU A 58 -5.34 0.71 20.51
CA GLU A 58 -5.91 0.95 21.84
C GLU A 58 -5.03 0.29 22.89
N GLY A 59 -4.69 1.01 23.98
CA GLY A 59 -3.81 0.48 25.02
C GLY A 59 -2.41 0.04 24.53
N GLY A 60 -1.92 0.61 23.43
CA GLY A 60 -0.65 0.19 22.79
C GLY A 60 -0.76 -1.02 21.88
N VAL A 61 -1.96 -1.61 21.71
CA VAL A 61 -2.21 -2.77 20.86
C VAL A 61 -2.78 -2.32 19.51
N THR A 62 -2.20 -2.80 18.41
CA THR A 62 -2.74 -2.57 17.06
C THR A 62 -4.02 -3.37 16.86
N LEU A 63 -5.12 -2.67 16.56
CA LEU A 63 -6.43 -3.28 16.30
C LEU A 63 -6.73 -3.41 14.81
N SER A 64 -6.19 -2.52 13.97
CA SER A 64 -6.39 -2.55 12.52
C SER A 64 -5.23 -1.87 11.80
N SER A 65 -4.85 -2.41 10.64
CA SER A 65 -3.82 -1.85 9.77
C SER A 65 -4.12 -2.14 8.30
N ALA A 66 -3.50 -1.37 7.40
CA ALA A 66 -3.45 -1.66 5.98
C ALA A 66 -2.01 -2.01 5.57
N SER A 67 -1.85 -3.13 4.88
CA SER A 67 -0.58 -3.70 4.42
C SER A 67 -0.55 -3.91 2.92
#